data_AF-A0A359I934-F1
#
_entry.id   AF-A0A359I934-F1
#
_cell.length_a   1.000
_cell.length_b   1.000
_cell.length_c   1.000
_cell.angle_alpha   90.00
_cell.angle_beta   90.00
_cell.angle_gamma   90.00
#
_symmetry.space_group_name_H-M   'P 1'
#
loop_
_entity.id
_entity.type
_entity.pdbx_description
1 polymer ?
#
loop_
_entity_poly.entity_id
_entity_poly.type
_entity_poly.pdbx_seq_one_letter_code
_entity_poly.pdbx_strand_id
1 'polypeptide(L)' 'MSAMTHEELVTLLQDGKIDHLQFLMNGDHSQEYLAWCREHGVSPDPENAEFFCDMTGSEMMTLQFEEYESDGLWY' A
#
# COMPACT_ATOMS: atom_id res chain seq x y z
N MET A 1 -13.46 -9.58 12.25
CA MET A 1 -13.33 -8.16 11.87
C MET A 1 -12.98 -8.22 10.40
N SER A 2 -13.84 -7.69 9.52
CA SER A 2 -13.60 -7.76 8.07
C SER A 2 -12.36 -6.92 7.78
N ALA A 3 -11.24 -7.58 7.48
CA ALA A 3 -10.08 -6.90 6.91
C ALA A 3 -10.56 -6.24 5.62
N MET A 4 -10.39 -4.92 5.50
CA MET A 4 -10.66 -4.23 4.24
C MET A 4 -9.79 -4.87 3.17
N THR A 5 -10.36 -5.14 1.99
CA THR A 5 -9.58 -5.73 0.92
C THR A 5 -8.50 -4.74 0.51
N HIS A 6 -7.36 -5.29 0.10
CA HIS A 6 -6.23 -4.55 -0.41
C HIS A 6 -6.62 -3.45 -1.41
N GLU A 7 -7.56 -3.76 -2.31
CA GLU A 7 -8.10 -2.85 -3.32
C GLU A 7 -8.83 -1.61 -2.73
N GLU A 8 -9.62 -1.79 -1.66
CA GLU A 8 -10.29 -0.67 -0.99
C GLU A 8 -9.28 0.24 -0.30
N LEU A 9 -8.26 -0.34 0.34
CA LEU A 9 -7.20 0.42 1.00
C LEU A 9 -6.37 1.21 -0.02
N VAL A 10 -6.06 0.64 -1.18
CA VAL A 10 -5.34 1.34 -2.27
C VAL A 10 -6.17 2.51 -2.79
N THR A 11 -7.48 2.30 -2.99
CA THR A 11 -8.40 3.36 -3.44
C THR A 11 -8.45 4.52 -2.45
N LEU A 12 -8.55 4.22 -1.15
CA LEU A 12 -8.57 5.23 -0.10
C LEU A 12 -7.24 5.99 0.03
N LEU A 13 -6.12 5.31 -0.18
CA LEU A 13 -4.79 5.92 -0.16
C LEU A 13 -4.64 6.91 -1.34
N GLN A 14 -5.08 6.51 -2.54
CA GLN A 14 -5.08 7.37 -3.73
C GLN A 14 -6.04 8.56 -3.60
N ASP A 15 -7.20 8.36 -2.97
CA ASP A 15 -8.15 9.44 -2.66
C ASP A 15 -7.62 10.40 -1.58
N GLY A 16 -6.49 10.06 -0.94
CA GLY A 16 -5.91 10.83 0.18
C GLY A 16 -6.75 10.75 1.46
N LYS A 17 -7.67 9.78 1.54
CA LYS A 17 -8.53 9.55 2.71
C LYS A 17 -7.83 8.79 3.82
N ILE A 18 -6.85 7.96 3.47
CA ILE A 18 -6.00 7.27 4.44
C ILE A 18 -4.54 7.55 4.13
N ASP A 19 -3.73 7.45 5.17
CA ASP A 19 -2.28 7.58 5.09
C ASP A 19 -1.61 6.20 4.94
N HIS A 20 -0.36 6.16 4.47
CA HIS A 20 0.47 4.94 4.39
C HIS A 20 0.50 4.15 5.70
N LEU A 21 0.53 4.83 6.84
CA LEU A 21 0.47 4.17 8.15
C LEU A 21 -0.87 3.45 8.36
N GLN A 22 -1.99 4.07 7.99
CA GLN A 22 -3.33 3.48 8.11
C GLN A 22 -3.55 2.35 7.10
N PHE A 23 -2.94 2.47 5.93
CA PHE A 23 -2.92 1.41 4.92
C PHE A 23 -2.22 0.16 5.44
N LEU A 24 -1.02 0.30 6.01
CA LEU A 24 -0.28 -0.81 6.61
C LEU A 24 -1.01 -1.39 7.83
N MET A 25 -1.54 -0.52 8.71
CA MET A 25 -2.26 -0.93 9.92
C MET A 25 -3.58 -1.67 9.65
N ASN A 26 -4.32 -1.28 8.61
CA ASN A 26 -5.57 -1.95 8.23
C ASN A 26 -5.36 -3.14 7.28
N GLY A 27 -4.19 -3.27 6.67
CA GLY A 27 -3.81 -4.39 5.83
C GLY A 27 -3.12 -5.53 6.60
N ASP A 28 -2.74 -6.57 5.87
CA ASP A 28 -2.04 -7.74 6.43
C ASP A 28 -0.58 -7.43 6.82
N HIS A 29 -0.03 -6.33 6.30
CA HIS A 29 1.37 -5.94 6.49
C HIS A 29 1.64 -5.16 7.77
N SER A 30 0.62 -4.95 8.61
CA SER A 30 0.75 -4.26 9.90
C SER A 30 1.82 -4.90 10.79
N GLN A 31 1.88 -6.23 10.79
CA GLN A 31 2.79 -6.98 11.65
C GLN A 31 4.24 -6.94 11.15
N GLU A 32 4.43 -6.98 9.82
CA GLU A 32 5.75 -6.83 9.18
C GLU A 32 6.29 -5.41 9.36
N TYR A 33 5.44 -4.40 9.18
CA TYR A 33 5.82 -3.00 9.42
C TYR A 33 6.21 -2.74 10.88
N LEU A 34 5.48 -3.30 11.84
CA LEU A 34 5.83 -3.19 13.27
C LEU A 34 7.15 -3.89 13.61
N ALA A 35 7.43 -5.04 12.98
CA ALA A 35 8.71 -5.71 13.11
C ALA A 35 9.85 -4.84 12.54
N TRP A 36 9.66 -4.31 11.33
CA TRP A 36 10.63 -3.43 10.68
C TRP A 36 10.91 -2.17 11.51
N CYS A 37 9.88 -1.53 12.06
CA CYS A 37 10.04 -0.38 12.95
C CYS A 37 10.90 -0.72 14.18
N ARG A 38 10.67 -1.88 14.80
CA ARG A 38 11.45 -2.34 15.95
C ARG A 38 12.91 -2.66 15.57
N GLU A 39 13.14 -3.26 14.41
CA GLU A 39 14.48 -3.61 13.93
C GLU A 39 15.30 -2.38 13.52
N HIS A 40 14.68 -1.41 12.86
CA HIS A 40 15.32 -0.16 12.47
C HIS A 40 15.36 0.89 13.59
N GLY A 41 14.66 0.66 14.70
CA GLY A 41 14.60 1.58 15.83
C GLY A 41 13.85 2.87 15.50
N VAL A 42 12.90 2.80 14.58
CA VAL A 42 12.08 3.93 14.14
C VAL A 42 10.67 3.82 14.68
N SER A 43 10.00 4.96 14.85
CA SER A 43 8.61 4.98 15.32
C SER A 43 7.64 4.70 14.15
N PRO A 44 6.49 4.08 14.43
CA PRO A 44 5.48 3.81 13.41
C PRO A 44 4.79 5.12 13.01
N ASP A 45 5.38 5.81 12.05
CA ASP A 45 5.00 7.12 11.53
C ASP A 45 4.67 7.06 10.04
N PRO A 46 3.81 7.97 9.52
CA PRO A 46 3.46 8.06 8.11
C PRO A 46 4.70 8.12 7.18
N GLU A 47 5.73 8.86 7.57
CA GLU A 47 6.99 8.98 6.81
C GLU A 47 7.75 7.65 6.71
N ASN A 48 7.80 6.89 7.81
CA ASN A 48 8.45 5.58 7.84
C ASN A 48 7.60 4.51 7.14
N ALA A 49 6.27 4.64 7.20
CA ALA A 49 5.34 3.79 6.48
C ALA A 49 5.50 3.95 4.96
N GLU A 50 5.61 5.20 4.48
CA GLU A 50 5.93 5.49 3.08
C GLU A 50 7.27 4.86 2.68
N PHE A 51 8.31 5.02 3.51
CA PHE A 51 9.63 4.42 3.26
C PHE A 51 9.59 2.89 3.21
N PHE A 52 8.82 2.26 4.10
CA PHE A 52 8.62 0.82 4.11
C PHE A 52 7.84 0.34 2.87
N CYS A 53 6.83 1.09 2.42
CA CYS A 53 6.09 0.79 1.20
C CYS A 53 6.94 0.96 -0.07
N ASP A 54 7.79 1.96 -0.11
CA ASP A 54 8.76 2.19 -1.19
C ASP A 54 9.85 1.09 -1.21
N MET A 55 10.40 0.75 -0.05
CA MET A 55 11.45 -0.27 0.10
C MET A 55 10.95 -1.69 -0.17
N THR A 56 9.75 -2.02 0.32
CA THR A 56 9.07 -3.29 0.01
C THR A 56 8.62 -3.32 -1.45
N GLY A 57 8.77 -2.19 -2.16
CA GLY A 57 8.50 -2.08 -3.59
C GLY A 57 7.08 -2.52 -3.84
N SER A 58 6.13 -1.81 -3.25
CA SER A 58 4.72 -2.17 -3.23
C SER A 58 4.19 -2.52 -4.63
N GLU A 59 4.37 -3.77 -5.06
CA GLU A 59 3.52 -4.47 -6.05
C GLU A 59 2.06 -4.51 -5.57
N MET A 60 1.86 -4.05 -4.34
CA MET A 60 0.64 -3.76 -3.64
C MET A 60 0.07 -2.34 -3.91
N MET A 61 0.89 -1.30 -4.03
CA MET A 61 0.45 0.02 -4.52
C MET A 61 0.63 0.15 -6.01
N THR A 62 1.30 -0.82 -6.66
CA THR A 62 1.31 -0.97 -8.11
C THR A 62 -0.12 -0.85 -8.53
N LEU A 63 -0.35 0.32 -9.10
CA LEU A 63 -1.57 0.74 -9.73
C LEU A 63 -2.10 -0.49 -10.44
N GLN A 64 -3.41 -0.73 -10.38
CA GLN A 64 -4.05 -1.25 -11.57
C GLN A 64 -3.70 -0.24 -12.67
N PHE A 65 -2.54 -0.39 -13.29
CA PHE A 65 -2.44 -0.26 -14.71
C PHE A 65 -3.43 -1.32 -15.16
N GLU A 66 -4.69 -0.92 -15.29
CA GLU A 66 -5.51 -1.49 -16.32
C GLU A 66 -4.60 -1.41 -17.55
N GLU A 67 -3.97 -2.54 -17.86
CA GLU A 67 -4.01 -3.00 -19.24
C GLU A 67 -5.50 -2.98 -19.60
N TYR A 68 -6.02 -1.78 -19.91
CA TYR A 68 -6.70 -1.61 -21.16
C TYR A 68 -5.70 -2.15 -22.16
N GLU A 69 -5.71 -3.47 -22.35
CA GLU A 69 -5.55 -4.07 -23.66
C GLU A 69 -6.53 -3.27 -24.52
N SER A 70 -5.97 -2.17 -25.05
CA SER A 70 -6.61 -1.33 -26.02
C SER A 70 -6.93 -2.31 -27.14
N ASP A 71 -8.20 -2.72 -27.19
CA ASP A 71 -8.87 -3.43 -28.29
C ASP A 71 -8.89 -2.52 -29.55
N GLY A 72 -7.74 -1.93 -29.85
CA GLY A 72 -7.45 -1.06 -30.95
C GLY A 72 -6.80 -1.90 -32.02
N LEU A 73 -7.63 -2.74 -32.65
CA LEU A 73 -7.59 -3.06 -34.08
C LEU A 73 -6.40 -2.40 -34.80
N TRP A 74 -5.29 -3.13 -34.91
CA TRP A 74 -4.22 -2.78 -35.84
C TRP A 74 -4.79 -2.95 -37.26
N TYR A 75 -5.25 -1.85 -37.84
CA TYR A 75 -5.67 -1.75 -39.24
C TYR A 75 -4.50 -1.98 -40.20
#